data_AF-A0A377GDU4-F1
#
_entry.id   AF-A0A377GDU4-F1
#
_cell.length_a   1.000
_cell.length_b   1.000
_cell.length_c   1.000
_cell.angle_alpha   90.00
_cell.angle_beta   90.00
_cell.angle_gamma   90.00
#
_symmetry.space_group_name_H-M   'P 1'
#
loop_
_entity.id
_entity.type
_entity.pdbx_description
1 polymer ?
#
loop_
_entity_poly.entity_id
_entity_poly.type
_entity_poly.pdbx_seq_one_letter_code
_entity_poly.pdbx_strand_id
1 'polypeptide(L)'
;MLSSSSEYINALREGHYLLFLQWVDFITKKYETKGADDLVNVLIFEWLSHSYSEEDAKKLAILQAVFEMESKPLQGKLDYSLKIISQALFLCMVFQKSAMDIQRLSQNQITGRTIDKLIGEKLAQLNPFTYEKRLEDAQMQFYEWVESADEKEVVDAFAKINAVTAPRYLLEDYILHLERIKIKDDELYSARLSMAKRFLGYLYKQTEMSPKVAHVITTYVNSLRELHPSKSELECLNNISPPSAREYAWRWATGIGISFFSIVLREKSLGDLISGTNLSSNDAVNFDLKK
;
A
#
# COMPACT_ATOMS: atom_id res chain seq x y z
N MET A 1 3.47 -4.88 15.17
CA MET A 1 4.74 -4.19 15.43
C MET A 1 5.60 -5.16 16.21
N LEU A 2 6.88 -5.26 15.83
CA LEU A 2 7.85 -6.10 16.51
C LEU A 2 8.25 -5.46 17.85
N SER A 3 8.98 -6.20 18.66
CA SER A 3 9.29 -5.86 20.05
C SER A 3 10.67 -5.21 20.23
N SER A 4 11.59 -5.40 19.28
CA SER A 4 12.94 -4.85 19.34
C SER A 4 13.46 -4.37 17.98
N SER A 5 14.44 -3.46 18.01
CA SER A 5 15.16 -3.01 16.80
C SER A 5 15.89 -4.15 16.10
N SER A 6 16.40 -5.14 16.86
CA SER A 6 17.07 -6.31 16.27
C SER A 6 16.15 -7.11 15.35
N GLU A 7 14.87 -7.24 15.67
CA GLU A 7 13.90 -7.95 14.82
C GLU A 7 13.68 -7.19 13.51
N TYR A 8 13.63 -5.85 13.55
CA TYR A 8 13.54 -5.03 12.34
C TYR A 8 14.82 -5.10 11.49
N ILE A 9 16.00 -5.03 12.11
CA ILE A 9 17.29 -5.14 11.39
C ILE A 9 17.44 -6.55 10.77
N ASN A 10 17.00 -7.60 11.46
CA ASN A 10 16.96 -8.94 10.87
C ASN A 10 15.96 -9.02 9.70
N ALA A 11 14.81 -8.35 9.79
CA ALA A 11 13.88 -8.24 8.65
C ALA A 11 14.53 -7.60 7.42
N LEU A 12 15.43 -6.62 7.58
CA LEU A 12 16.23 -6.09 6.46
C LEU A 12 17.13 -7.17 5.86
N ARG A 13 17.87 -7.89 6.71
CA ARG A 13 18.82 -8.94 6.30
C ARG A 13 18.14 -10.09 5.56
N GLU A 14 16.90 -10.39 5.94
CA GLU A 14 16.06 -11.43 5.32
C GLU A 14 15.28 -10.92 4.08
N GLY A 15 15.39 -9.63 3.73
CA GLY A 15 14.69 -9.03 2.59
C GLY A 15 13.19 -8.75 2.83
N HIS A 16 12.75 -8.73 4.08
CA HIS A 16 11.42 -8.32 4.51
C HIS A 16 11.31 -6.79 4.64
N TYR A 17 11.51 -6.08 3.52
CA TYR A 17 11.69 -4.62 3.50
C TYR A 17 10.51 -3.80 4.04
N LEU A 18 9.27 -4.17 3.72
CA LEU A 18 8.10 -3.44 4.25
C LEU A 18 7.97 -3.56 5.77
N LEU A 19 8.40 -4.68 6.34
CA LEU A 19 8.47 -4.84 7.80
C LEU A 19 9.59 -4.00 8.38
N PHE A 20 10.78 -4.01 7.76
CA PHE A 20 11.90 -3.16 8.15
C PHE A 20 11.54 -1.67 8.13
N LEU A 21 10.82 -1.17 7.12
CA LEU A 21 10.42 0.24 7.06
C LEU A 21 9.49 0.67 8.22
N GLN A 22 8.80 -0.26 8.88
CA GLN A 22 8.03 0.04 10.10
C GLN A 22 8.91 0.28 11.33
N TRP A 23 10.23 0.10 11.23
CA TRP A 23 11.16 0.37 12.32
C TRP A 23 11.11 1.84 12.77
N VAL A 24 10.90 2.78 11.83
CA VAL A 24 10.72 4.20 12.12
C VAL A 24 9.54 4.45 13.07
N ASP A 25 8.41 3.77 12.85
CA ASP A 25 7.25 3.87 13.73
C ASP A 25 7.53 3.29 15.12
N PHE A 26 8.23 2.16 15.15
CA PHE A 26 8.62 1.52 16.40
C PHE A 26 9.53 2.43 17.23
N ILE A 27 10.56 3.02 16.62
CA ILE A 27 11.48 3.94 17.28
C ILE A 27 10.76 5.20 17.75
N THR A 28 9.95 5.82 16.88
CA THR A 28 9.14 7.00 17.23
C THR A 28 8.27 6.74 18.45
N LYS A 29 7.63 5.57 18.51
CA LYS A 29 6.78 5.19 19.64
C LYS A 29 7.57 4.83 20.89
N LYS A 30 8.69 4.12 20.77
CA LYS A 30 9.51 3.66 21.90
C LYS A 30 10.19 4.83 22.62
N TYR A 31 10.63 5.83 21.87
CA TYR A 31 11.43 6.94 22.40
C TYR A 31 10.69 8.29 22.43
N GLU A 32 9.44 8.34 21.98
CA GLU A 32 8.61 9.56 21.93
C GLU A 32 9.33 10.72 21.23
N THR A 33 10.04 10.43 20.13
CA THR A 33 10.84 11.41 19.39
C THR A 33 9.96 12.54 18.85
N LYS A 34 10.39 13.80 19.02
CA LYS A 34 9.57 14.98 18.66
C LYS A 34 9.98 15.63 17.35
N GLY A 35 11.13 15.26 16.80
CA GLY A 35 11.67 15.79 15.54
C GLY A 35 12.39 14.74 14.72
N ALA A 36 12.67 15.08 13.46
CA ALA A 36 13.41 14.20 12.53
C ALA A 36 14.86 13.99 12.99
N ASP A 37 15.51 15.03 13.52
CA ASP A 37 16.90 14.96 13.99
C ASP A 37 17.05 13.98 15.17
N ASP A 38 16.17 14.09 16.17
CA ASP A 38 16.11 13.15 17.30
C ASP A 38 15.93 11.70 16.80
N LEU A 39 15.04 11.51 15.82
CA LEU A 39 14.75 10.20 15.25
C LEU A 39 15.97 9.61 14.52
N VAL A 40 16.71 10.42 13.75
CA VAL A 40 17.95 9.99 13.09
C VAL A 40 18.99 9.56 14.12
N ASN A 41 19.22 10.36 15.17
CA ASN A 41 20.17 10.02 16.22
C ASN A 41 19.82 8.71 16.94
N VAL A 42 18.53 8.49 17.21
CA VAL A 42 18.06 7.26 17.83
C VAL A 42 18.22 6.06 16.90
N LEU A 43 17.94 6.22 15.59
CA LEU A 43 18.18 5.16 14.60
C LEU A 43 19.65 4.78 14.52
N ILE A 44 20.56 5.76 14.49
CA ILE A 44 22.02 5.53 14.48
C ILE A 44 22.43 4.73 15.72
N PHE A 45 22.02 5.20 16.90
CA PHE A 45 22.34 4.54 18.17
C PHE A 45 21.82 3.11 18.21
N GLU A 46 20.56 2.89 17.83
CA GLU A 46 19.94 1.57 17.83
C GLU A 46 20.59 0.63 16.82
N TRP A 47 20.95 1.11 15.63
CA TRP A 47 21.61 0.28 14.62
C TRP A 47 23.01 -0.15 15.07
N LEU A 48 23.81 0.79 15.57
CA LEU A 48 25.18 0.51 16.03
C LEU A 48 25.17 -0.40 17.28
N SER A 49 24.21 -0.20 18.19
CA SER A 49 24.05 -1.04 19.39
C SER A 49 23.69 -2.49 19.06
N HIS A 50 23.01 -2.72 17.94
CA HIS A 50 22.62 -4.04 17.44
C HIS A 50 23.54 -4.57 16.32
N SER A 51 24.81 -4.14 16.33
CA SER A 51 25.85 -4.65 15.44
C SER A 51 25.53 -4.41 13.98
N TYR A 52 25.41 -3.13 13.61
CA TYR A 52 25.48 -2.69 12.23
C TYR A 52 26.62 -3.38 11.47
N SER A 53 26.34 -3.78 10.24
CA SER A 53 27.30 -4.42 9.34
C SER A 53 27.23 -3.82 7.94
N GLU A 54 28.31 -3.96 7.16
CA GLU A 54 28.33 -3.53 5.75
C GLU A 54 27.25 -4.25 4.91
N GLU A 55 26.92 -5.48 5.27
CA GLU A 55 25.85 -6.23 4.62
C GLU A 55 24.49 -5.57 4.81
N ASP A 56 24.25 -4.92 5.96
CA ASP A 56 23.02 -4.16 6.20
C ASP A 56 22.91 -2.99 5.19
N ALA A 57 24.04 -2.33 4.90
CA ALA A 57 24.10 -1.25 3.93
C ALA A 57 23.81 -1.73 2.50
N LYS A 58 24.39 -2.87 2.10
CA LYS A 58 24.13 -3.50 0.79
C LYS A 58 22.68 -3.97 0.66
N LYS A 59 22.09 -4.53 1.72
CA LYS A 59 20.67 -4.89 1.72
C LYS A 59 19.76 -3.66 1.63
N LEU A 60 20.14 -2.53 2.25
CA LEU A 60 19.42 -1.27 2.05
C LEU A 60 19.62 -0.70 0.64
N ALA A 61 20.79 -0.89 0.02
CA ALA A 61 21.04 -0.45 -1.35
C ALA A 61 20.08 -1.12 -2.36
N ILE A 62 19.77 -2.40 -2.17
CA ILE A 62 18.72 -3.09 -2.96
C ILE A 62 17.36 -2.41 -2.79
N LEU A 63 16.99 -2.06 -1.56
CA LEU A 63 15.73 -1.34 -1.29
C LEU A 63 15.72 0.05 -1.93
N GLN A 64 16.86 0.75 -1.93
CA GLN A 64 17.02 2.04 -2.59
C GLN A 64 16.91 1.90 -4.12
N ALA A 65 17.48 0.86 -4.73
CA ALA A 65 17.31 0.57 -6.15
C ALA A 65 15.83 0.36 -6.51
N VAL A 66 15.08 -0.38 -5.67
CA VAL A 66 13.63 -0.54 -5.82
C VAL A 66 12.88 0.78 -5.71
N PHE A 67 13.30 1.68 -4.82
CA PHE A 67 12.71 3.01 -4.65
C PHE A 67 12.87 3.89 -5.89
N GLU A 68 14.03 3.81 -6.55
CA GLU A 68 14.37 4.63 -7.71
C GLU A 68 13.69 4.17 -9.02
N MET A 69 13.04 3.00 -9.02
CA MET A 69 12.27 2.53 -10.17
C MET A 69 11.12 3.47 -10.54
N GLU A 70 10.86 3.61 -11.84
CA GLU A 70 9.80 4.48 -12.38
C GLU A 70 8.40 4.16 -11.85
N SER A 71 8.16 2.90 -11.48
CA SER A 71 6.91 2.41 -10.90
C SER A 71 6.61 2.99 -9.52
N LYS A 72 7.60 3.58 -8.84
CA LYS A 72 7.49 4.22 -7.51
C LYS A 72 6.76 3.33 -6.49
N PRO A 73 7.27 2.13 -6.18
CA PRO A 73 6.61 1.16 -5.31
C PRO A 73 6.56 1.59 -3.83
N LEU A 74 7.34 2.60 -3.44
CA LEU A 74 7.38 3.17 -2.09
C LEU A 74 7.01 4.65 -2.16
N GLN A 75 5.85 4.99 -1.61
CA GLN A 75 5.30 6.34 -1.62
C GLN A 75 4.87 6.78 -0.21
N GLY A 76 4.71 8.08 -0.03
CA GLY A 76 4.22 8.69 1.20
C GLY A 76 5.06 8.30 2.42
N LYS A 77 4.46 7.58 3.36
CA LYS A 77 5.13 7.17 4.60
C LYS A 77 6.32 6.23 4.37
N LEU A 78 6.24 5.35 3.37
CA LEU A 78 7.32 4.40 3.09
C LEU A 78 8.56 5.11 2.52
N ASP A 79 8.35 6.08 1.62
CA ASP A 79 9.39 6.97 1.11
C ASP A 79 10.08 7.74 2.25
N TYR A 80 9.28 8.40 3.11
CA TYR A 80 9.81 9.10 4.27
C TYR A 80 10.66 8.19 5.17
N SER A 81 10.16 6.97 5.43
CA SER A 81 10.86 5.99 6.28
C SER A 81 12.18 5.54 5.66
N LEU A 82 12.23 5.32 4.35
CA LEU A 82 13.47 4.98 3.66
C LEU A 82 14.48 6.13 3.76
N LYS A 83 14.07 7.36 3.44
CA LYS A 83 14.94 8.54 3.48
C LYS A 83 15.59 8.76 4.84
N ILE A 84 14.81 8.69 5.93
CA ILE A 84 15.34 8.91 7.27
C ILE A 84 16.27 7.78 7.73
N ILE A 85 15.98 6.53 7.34
CA ILE A 85 16.85 5.39 7.59
C ILE A 85 18.16 5.53 6.80
N SER A 86 18.12 5.95 5.53
CA SER A 86 19.32 6.16 4.72
C SER A 86 20.24 7.25 5.31
N GLN A 87 19.65 8.33 5.85
CA GLN A 87 20.42 9.35 6.58
C GLN A 87 21.14 8.76 7.81
N ALA A 88 20.44 7.94 8.60
CA ALA A 88 21.05 7.24 9.72
C ALA A 88 22.14 6.26 9.26
N LEU A 89 21.92 5.53 8.16
CA LEU A 89 22.88 4.58 7.60
C LEU A 89 24.21 5.26 7.25
N PHE A 90 24.18 6.40 6.56
CA PHE A 90 25.41 7.10 6.18
C PHE A 90 26.26 7.45 7.40
N LEU A 91 25.62 7.86 8.50
CA LEU A 91 26.32 8.13 9.75
C LEU A 91 26.85 6.84 10.40
N CYS A 92 26.11 5.73 10.36
CA CYS A 92 26.62 4.41 10.77
C CYS A 92 27.89 4.00 9.98
N MET A 93 27.90 4.21 8.66
CA MET A 93 29.06 3.96 7.80
C MET A 93 30.27 4.83 8.21
N VAL A 94 30.03 6.12 8.51
CA VAL A 94 31.08 7.03 9.00
C VAL A 94 31.63 6.56 10.34
N PHE A 95 30.78 6.17 11.30
CA PHE A 95 31.22 5.66 12.60
C PHE A 95 32.05 4.38 12.46
N GLN A 96 31.62 3.44 11.61
CA GLN A 96 32.35 2.20 11.34
C GLN A 96 33.73 2.47 10.73
N LYS A 97 33.83 3.30 9.68
CA LYS A 97 35.11 3.69 9.04
C LYS A 97 36.05 4.42 10.01
N SER A 98 35.48 5.08 11.02
CA SER A 98 36.22 5.81 12.04
C SER A 98 36.67 4.93 13.21
N ALA A 99 36.35 3.63 13.20
CA ALA A 99 36.53 2.71 14.32
C ALA A 99 35.97 3.26 15.64
N MET A 100 34.89 4.05 15.57
CA MET A 100 34.29 4.67 16.73
C MET A 100 33.30 3.72 17.37
N ASP A 101 33.65 3.27 18.56
CA ASP A 101 32.73 2.49 19.39
C ASP A 101 31.73 3.42 20.09
N ILE A 102 30.44 3.11 19.92
CA ILE A 102 29.38 3.70 20.72
C ILE A 102 29.22 2.79 21.92
N GLN A 103 29.74 3.24 23.07
CA GLN A 103 29.55 2.55 24.34
C GLN A 103 28.07 2.19 24.52
N ARG A 104 27.81 0.90 24.80
CA ARG A 104 26.48 0.43 25.15
C ARG A 104 26.03 1.16 26.42
N LEU A 105 25.12 2.11 26.25
CA LEU A 105 24.42 2.73 27.37
C LEU A 105 23.68 1.63 28.14
N SER A 106 23.71 1.69 29.48
CA SER A 106 22.88 0.80 30.29
C SER A 106 21.40 1.07 30.00
N GLN A 107 20.56 0.03 29.96
CA GLN A 107 19.13 0.15 29.59
C GLN A 107 18.37 1.22 30.39
N ASN A 108 18.80 1.50 31.63
CA ASN A 108 18.16 2.49 32.51
C ASN A 108 18.52 3.95 32.18
N GLN A 109 19.43 4.21 31.24
CA GLN A 109 19.91 5.55 30.88
C GLN A 109 19.50 6.00 29.48
N ILE A 110 18.84 5.12 28.71
CA ILE A 110 18.52 5.35 27.30
C ILE A 110 17.26 6.22 27.20
N THR A 111 17.47 7.53 27.11
CA THR A 111 16.44 8.50 26.72
C THR A 111 16.88 9.19 25.43
N GLY A 112 15.95 9.74 24.65
CA GLY A 112 16.27 10.48 23.42
C GLY A 112 17.36 11.53 23.64
N ARG A 113 17.22 12.37 24.69
CA ARG A 113 18.22 13.39 25.05
C ARG A 113 19.60 12.82 25.38
N THR A 114 19.66 11.68 26.05
CA THR A 114 20.95 11.01 26.35
C THR A 114 21.61 10.54 25.07
N ILE A 115 20.81 9.99 24.13
CA ILE A 115 21.29 9.55 22.82
C ILE A 115 21.78 10.74 22.00
N ASP A 116 21.00 11.82 21.90
CA ASP A 116 21.39 13.02 21.15
C ASP A 116 22.72 13.58 21.63
N LYS A 117 22.89 13.67 22.95
CA LYS A 117 24.15 14.10 23.55
C LYS A 117 25.30 13.16 23.20
N LEU A 118 25.09 11.84 23.28
CA LEU A 118 26.11 10.84 22.96
C LEU A 118 26.54 10.92 21.48
N ILE A 119 25.58 10.97 20.55
CA ILE A 119 25.86 11.09 19.12
C ILE A 119 26.56 12.41 18.83
N GLY A 120 26.08 13.53 19.40
CA GLY A 120 26.69 14.85 19.25
C GLY A 120 28.13 14.89 19.77
N GLU A 121 28.42 14.31 20.93
CA GLU A 121 29.78 14.21 21.49
C GLU A 121 30.71 13.38 20.60
N LYS A 122 30.21 12.29 20.02
CA LYS A 122 30.99 11.43 19.12
C LYS A 122 31.25 12.11 17.77
N LEU A 123 30.27 12.82 17.23
CA LEU A 123 30.45 13.63 16.02
C LEU A 123 31.42 14.79 16.26
N ALA A 124 31.39 15.43 17.43
CA ALA A 124 32.34 16.50 17.78
C ALA A 124 33.80 16.01 17.91
N GLN A 125 34.02 14.71 18.14
CA GLN A 125 35.36 14.11 18.12
C GLN A 125 35.92 14.00 16.70
N LEU A 126 35.07 14.03 15.67
CA LEU A 126 35.51 14.11 14.29
C LEU A 126 35.90 15.55 13.97
N ASN A 127 37.08 15.72 13.39
CA ASN A 127 37.43 16.97 12.73
C ASN A 127 36.38 17.25 11.63
N PRO A 128 35.80 18.46 11.54
CA PRO A 128 34.75 18.79 10.56
C PRO A 128 35.10 18.43 9.11
N PHE A 129 36.34 18.72 8.67
CA PHE A 129 36.80 18.39 7.32
C PHE A 129 36.90 16.88 7.09
N THR A 130 37.26 16.13 8.14
CA THR A 130 37.33 14.66 8.07
C THR A 130 35.93 14.04 8.08
N TYR A 131 34.99 14.64 8.83
CA TYR A 131 33.60 14.21 8.85
C TYR A 131 32.94 14.38 7.48
N GLU A 132 33.01 15.59 6.90
CA GLU A 132 32.37 15.91 5.61
C GLU A 132 32.88 14.98 4.51
N LYS A 133 34.20 14.84 4.38
CA LYS A 133 34.80 13.92 3.41
C LYS A 133 34.36 12.46 3.63
N ARG A 134 34.33 11.98 4.88
CA ARG A 134 33.91 10.60 5.17
C ARG A 134 32.44 10.37 4.85
N LEU A 135 31.61 11.39 5.05
CA LEU A 135 30.20 11.34 4.71
C LEU A 135 30.01 11.26 3.19
N GLU A 136 30.73 12.10 2.43
CA GLU A 136 30.75 12.03 0.97
C GLU A 136 31.23 10.65 0.48
N ASP A 137 32.33 10.14 1.01
CA ASP A 137 32.86 8.81 0.68
C ASP A 137 31.85 7.69 1.02
N ALA A 138 31.08 7.84 2.09
CA ALA A 138 30.05 6.87 2.48
C ALA A 138 28.83 6.91 1.54
N GLN A 139 28.38 8.11 1.16
CA GLN A 139 27.29 8.29 0.21
C GLN A 139 27.66 7.76 -1.17
N MET A 140 28.86 8.11 -1.67
CA MET A 140 29.38 7.64 -2.95
C MET A 140 29.42 6.12 -2.99
N GLN A 141 30.03 5.49 -1.98
CA GLN A 141 30.09 4.04 -1.86
C GLN A 141 28.71 3.39 -1.80
N PHE A 142 27.75 3.99 -1.10
CA PHE A 142 26.39 3.47 -1.03
C PHE A 142 25.70 3.49 -2.40
N TYR A 143 25.78 4.60 -3.13
CA TYR A 143 25.17 4.69 -4.46
C TYR A 143 25.89 3.82 -5.50
N GLU A 144 27.20 3.59 -5.37
CA GLU A 144 27.89 2.55 -6.15
C GLU A 144 27.29 1.16 -5.88
N TRP A 145 26.93 0.83 -4.64
CA TRP A 145 26.23 -0.42 -4.32
C TRP A 145 24.80 -0.46 -4.84
N VAL A 146 24.11 0.69 -4.92
CA VAL A 146 22.77 0.78 -5.53
C VAL A 146 22.86 0.47 -7.03
N GLU A 147 23.79 1.10 -7.74
CA GLU A 147 24.01 0.91 -9.18
C GLU A 147 24.50 -0.50 -9.53
N SER A 148 25.29 -1.12 -8.65
CA SER A 148 25.84 -2.47 -8.83
C SER A 148 25.03 -3.58 -8.14
N ALA A 149 23.85 -3.26 -7.61
CA ALA A 149 22.98 -4.24 -6.96
C ALA A 149 22.60 -5.38 -7.91
N ASP A 150 22.51 -6.61 -7.39
CA ASP A 150 22.11 -7.76 -8.19
C ASP A 150 20.69 -7.56 -8.73
N GLU A 151 20.57 -7.55 -10.07
CA GLU A 151 19.31 -7.27 -10.76
C GLU A 151 18.19 -8.22 -10.33
N LYS A 152 18.52 -9.50 -10.10
CA LYS A 152 17.54 -10.48 -9.67
C LYS A 152 17.06 -10.20 -8.25
N GLU A 153 17.95 -9.89 -7.31
CA GLU A 153 17.55 -9.48 -5.95
C GLU A 153 16.66 -8.23 -5.97
N VAL A 154 16.96 -7.24 -6.81
CA VAL A 154 16.14 -6.02 -6.99
C VAL A 154 14.76 -6.36 -7.55
N VAL A 155 14.67 -7.18 -8.60
CA VAL A 155 13.40 -7.60 -9.20
C VAL A 155 12.55 -8.41 -8.21
N ASP A 156 13.16 -9.34 -7.48
CA ASP A 156 12.48 -10.15 -6.47
C ASP A 156 11.97 -9.27 -5.30
N ALA A 157 12.77 -8.30 -4.86
CA ALA A 157 12.39 -7.32 -3.85
C ALA A 157 11.22 -6.43 -4.32
N PHE A 158 11.31 -5.91 -5.55
CA PHE A 158 10.25 -5.13 -6.19
C PHE A 158 8.95 -5.93 -6.23
N ALA A 159 8.98 -7.18 -6.71
CA ALA A 159 7.79 -8.01 -6.80
C ALA A 159 7.10 -8.20 -5.45
N LYS A 160 7.87 -8.49 -4.39
CA LYS A 160 7.35 -8.66 -3.02
C LYS A 160 6.74 -7.37 -2.45
N ILE A 161 7.43 -6.24 -2.63
CA ILE A 161 6.96 -4.93 -2.16
C ILE A 161 5.69 -4.53 -2.92
N ASN A 162 5.77 -4.56 -4.25
CA ASN A 162 4.72 -4.11 -5.15
C ASN A 162 3.45 -4.94 -5.02
N ALA A 163 3.56 -6.24 -4.75
CA ALA A 163 2.40 -7.09 -4.47
C ALA A 163 1.54 -6.52 -3.32
N VAL A 164 2.16 -5.87 -2.33
CA VAL A 164 1.43 -5.26 -1.20
C VAL A 164 1.10 -3.80 -1.44
N THR A 165 2.00 -3.02 -2.08
CA THR A 165 1.82 -1.57 -2.22
C THR A 165 0.94 -1.17 -3.40
N ALA A 166 0.97 -1.89 -4.52
CA ALA A 166 0.12 -1.56 -5.66
C ALA A 166 -1.39 -1.59 -5.33
N PRO A 167 -1.93 -2.61 -4.62
CA PRO A 167 -3.31 -2.58 -4.15
C PRO A 167 -3.62 -1.41 -3.22
N ARG A 168 -2.66 -0.92 -2.43
CA ARG A 168 -2.86 0.25 -1.55
C ARG A 168 -3.06 1.51 -2.36
N TYR A 169 -2.14 1.78 -3.29
CA TYR A 169 -2.15 3.03 -4.06
C TYR A 169 -3.37 3.12 -4.98
N LEU A 170 -3.73 2.00 -5.64
CA LEU A 170 -4.97 1.92 -6.40
C LEU A 170 -6.21 2.19 -5.54
N LEU A 171 -6.21 1.71 -4.29
CA LEU A 171 -7.33 1.93 -3.37
C LEU A 171 -7.36 3.36 -2.81
N GLU A 172 -6.20 4.00 -2.63
CA GLU A 172 -6.12 5.42 -2.28
C GLU A 172 -6.71 6.29 -3.39
N ASP A 173 -6.32 6.03 -4.63
CA ASP A 173 -6.87 6.72 -5.80
C ASP A 173 -8.39 6.50 -5.92
N TYR A 174 -8.86 5.28 -5.65
CA TYR A 174 -10.28 4.96 -5.58
C TYR A 174 -11.02 5.78 -4.51
N ILE A 175 -10.47 5.86 -3.30
CA ILE A 175 -11.05 6.64 -2.20
C ILE A 175 -11.08 8.13 -2.55
N LEU A 176 -10.00 8.67 -3.12
CA LEU A 176 -9.96 10.06 -3.57
C LEU A 176 -10.99 10.34 -4.67
N HIS A 177 -11.17 9.41 -5.59
CA HIS A 177 -12.19 9.50 -6.63
C HIS A 177 -13.59 9.57 -6.02
N LEU A 178 -13.91 8.67 -5.08
CA LEU A 178 -15.17 8.68 -4.34
C LEU A 178 -15.38 10.03 -3.63
N GLU A 179 -14.39 10.49 -2.85
CA GLU A 179 -14.50 11.72 -2.07
C GLU A 179 -14.73 12.98 -2.91
N ARG A 180 -14.18 13.01 -4.14
CA ARG A 180 -14.31 14.16 -5.06
C ARG A 180 -15.64 14.21 -5.79
N ILE A 181 -16.17 13.06 -6.22
CA ILE A 181 -17.34 13.06 -7.11
C ILE A 181 -18.65 13.26 -6.34
N LYS A 182 -18.71 12.96 -5.03
CA LYS A 182 -19.91 13.09 -4.17
C LYS A 182 -21.21 12.97 -4.97
N ILE A 183 -21.51 11.75 -5.39
CA ILE A 183 -22.64 11.48 -6.27
C ILE A 183 -23.92 11.73 -5.47
N LYS A 184 -24.66 12.80 -5.82
CA LYS A 184 -25.83 13.27 -5.08
C LYS A 184 -26.99 12.27 -5.05
N ASP A 185 -27.02 11.33 -6.00
CA ASP A 185 -28.10 10.35 -6.18
C ASP A 185 -27.63 8.89 -5.94
N ASP A 186 -26.48 8.71 -5.28
CA ASP A 186 -25.96 7.39 -4.95
C ASP A 186 -26.09 7.11 -3.46
N GLU A 187 -27.16 6.41 -3.08
CA GLU A 187 -27.45 6.05 -1.69
C GLU A 187 -26.37 5.13 -1.08
N LEU A 188 -25.67 4.35 -1.90
CA LEU A 188 -24.66 3.38 -1.48
C LEU A 188 -23.24 3.97 -1.43
N TYR A 189 -23.05 5.18 -1.93
CA TYR A 189 -21.77 5.88 -1.93
C TYR A 189 -21.10 5.88 -0.55
N SER A 190 -21.86 6.22 0.49
CA SER A 190 -21.34 6.32 1.86
C SER A 190 -20.84 4.96 2.38
N ALA A 191 -21.54 3.88 2.04
CA ALA A 191 -21.16 2.52 2.37
C ALA A 191 -19.89 2.11 1.62
N ARG A 192 -19.78 2.43 0.32
CA ARG A 192 -18.56 2.16 -0.47
C ARG A 192 -17.36 2.88 0.08
N LEU A 193 -17.48 4.17 0.37
CA LEU A 193 -16.39 4.95 0.94
C LEU A 193 -15.93 4.41 2.30
N SER A 194 -16.88 4.08 3.18
CA SER A 194 -16.58 3.48 4.49
C SER A 194 -15.86 2.13 4.37
N MET A 195 -16.35 1.27 3.47
CA MET A 195 -15.74 -0.04 3.21
C MET A 195 -14.33 0.10 2.62
N ALA A 196 -14.14 0.99 1.64
CA ALA A 196 -12.84 1.26 1.04
C ALA A 196 -11.83 1.77 2.08
N LYS A 197 -12.23 2.71 2.95
CA LYS A 197 -11.36 3.21 4.04
C LYS A 197 -10.97 2.11 5.02
N ARG A 198 -11.89 1.23 5.40
CA ARG A 198 -11.60 0.06 6.25
C ARG A 198 -10.66 -0.92 5.56
N PHE A 199 -10.87 -1.16 4.28
CA PHE A 199 -10.01 -2.02 3.48
C PHE A 199 -8.59 -1.45 3.37
N LEU A 200 -8.46 -0.14 3.13
CA LEU A 200 -7.17 0.55 3.11
C LEU A 200 -6.46 0.44 4.47
N GLY A 201 -7.20 0.66 5.56
CA GLY A 201 -6.68 0.48 6.93
C GLY A 201 -6.21 -0.95 7.23
N TYR A 202 -6.83 -1.96 6.61
CA TYR A 202 -6.34 -3.34 6.68
C TYR A 202 -5.04 -3.52 5.87
N LEU A 203 -4.99 -3.01 4.64
CA LEU A 203 -3.82 -3.13 3.77
C LEU A 203 -2.59 -2.47 4.36
N TYR A 204 -2.73 -1.31 5.00
CA TYR A 204 -1.63 -0.60 5.67
C TYR A 204 -0.95 -1.39 6.79
N LYS A 205 -1.64 -2.39 7.36
CA LYS A 205 -1.07 -3.26 8.40
C LYS A 205 -0.27 -4.44 7.83
N GLN A 206 -0.42 -4.74 6.54
CA GLN A 206 0.25 -5.88 5.93
C GLN A 206 1.70 -5.53 5.58
N THR A 207 2.60 -6.51 5.58
CA THR A 207 3.99 -6.33 5.15
C THR A 207 4.38 -7.33 4.07
N GLU A 208 3.54 -8.33 3.84
CA GLU A 208 3.77 -9.41 2.88
C GLU A 208 2.43 -9.86 2.28
N MET A 209 2.47 -10.27 1.00
CA MET A 209 1.33 -10.85 0.30
C MET A 209 1.23 -12.35 0.56
N SER A 210 0.56 -12.73 1.66
CA SER A 210 0.23 -14.14 1.93
C SER A 210 -1.08 -14.56 1.26
N PRO A 211 -1.36 -15.87 1.10
CA PRO A 211 -2.64 -16.35 0.59
C PRO A 211 -3.85 -15.84 1.38
N LYS A 212 -3.70 -15.69 2.70
CA LYS A 212 -4.73 -15.10 3.56
C LYS A 212 -4.98 -13.64 3.23
N VAL A 213 -3.92 -12.85 3.00
CA VAL A 213 -4.04 -11.44 2.62
C VAL A 213 -4.72 -11.30 1.26
N ALA A 214 -4.31 -12.11 0.27
CA ALA A 214 -4.94 -12.15 -1.04
C ALA A 214 -6.43 -12.48 -0.96
N HIS A 215 -6.81 -13.47 -0.13
CA HIS A 215 -8.23 -13.80 0.08
C HIS A 215 -9.02 -12.64 0.71
N VAL A 216 -8.46 -11.97 1.73
CA VAL A 216 -9.13 -10.81 2.35
C VAL A 216 -9.29 -9.66 1.34
N ILE A 217 -8.29 -9.41 0.49
CA ILE A 217 -8.37 -8.46 -0.62
C ILE A 217 -9.55 -8.80 -1.54
N THR A 218 -9.62 -10.04 -2.01
CA THR A 218 -10.72 -10.49 -2.88
C THR A 218 -12.08 -10.31 -2.21
N THR A 219 -12.20 -10.65 -0.92
CA THR A 219 -13.45 -10.48 -0.16
C THR A 219 -13.88 -9.01 -0.11
N TYR A 220 -12.97 -8.09 0.23
CA TYR A 220 -13.29 -6.65 0.25
C TYR A 220 -13.68 -6.13 -1.13
N VAL A 221 -12.93 -6.49 -2.17
CA VAL A 221 -13.22 -6.06 -3.54
C VAL A 221 -14.58 -6.59 -4.00
N ASN A 222 -14.92 -7.84 -3.67
CA ASN A 222 -16.22 -8.41 -4.00
C ASN A 222 -17.37 -7.72 -3.26
N SER A 223 -17.22 -7.43 -1.97
CA SER A 223 -18.21 -6.63 -1.24
C SER A 223 -18.37 -5.22 -1.81
N LEU A 224 -17.29 -4.59 -2.29
CA LEU A 224 -17.38 -3.30 -2.98
C LEU A 224 -18.13 -3.40 -4.32
N ARG A 225 -18.00 -4.51 -5.05
CA ARG A 225 -18.75 -4.78 -6.29
C ARG A 225 -20.25 -4.97 -6.05
N GLU A 226 -20.61 -5.53 -4.91
CA GLU A 226 -22.02 -5.70 -4.51
C GLU A 226 -22.72 -4.38 -4.21
N LEU A 227 -21.96 -3.32 -3.90
CA LEU A 227 -22.49 -1.98 -3.62
C LEU A 227 -22.72 -1.12 -4.88
N HIS A 228 -22.99 -1.79 -6.01
CA HIS A 228 -23.32 -1.21 -7.31
C HIS A 228 -22.40 -0.04 -7.73
N PRO A 229 -21.07 -0.22 -7.75
CA PRO A 229 -20.15 0.81 -8.18
C PRO A 229 -20.36 1.16 -9.66
N SER A 230 -20.01 2.40 -10.03
CA SER A 230 -20.03 2.85 -11.43
C SER A 230 -18.98 2.11 -12.29
N LYS A 231 -19.03 2.33 -13.62
CA LYS A 231 -18.10 1.66 -14.55
C LYS A 231 -16.62 1.97 -14.28
N SER A 232 -16.30 3.24 -13.99
CA SER A 232 -14.93 3.66 -13.68
C SER A 232 -14.44 3.04 -12.36
N GLU A 233 -15.31 2.96 -11.36
CA GLU A 233 -15.01 2.29 -10.10
C GLU A 233 -14.75 0.78 -10.33
N LEU A 234 -15.54 0.12 -11.17
CA LEU A 234 -15.33 -1.30 -11.52
C LEU A 234 -13.99 -1.56 -12.20
N GLU A 235 -13.53 -0.66 -13.06
CA GLU A 235 -12.19 -0.76 -13.69
C GLU A 235 -11.09 -0.69 -12.63
N CYS A 236 -11.18 0.25 -11.69
CA CYS A 236 -10.24 0.35 -10.57
C CYS A 236 -10.25 -0.91 -9.70
N LEU A 237 -11.43 -1.40 -9.32
CA LEU A 237 -11.59 -2.62 -8.51
C LEU A 237 -11.03 -3.86 -9.22
N ASN A 238 -11.16 -3.94 -10.55
CA ASN A 238 -10.58 -5.03 -11.34
C ASN A 238 -9.05 -4.99 -11.35
N ASN A 239 -8.44 -3.81 -11.33
CA ASN A 239 -6.99 -3.65 -11.23
C ASN A 239 -6.45 -4.04 -9.84
N ILE A 240 -7.26 -3.88 -8.79
CA ILE A 240 -6.89 -4.30 -7.42
C ILE A 240 -7.00 -5.82 -7.26
N SER A 241 -8.12 -6.41 -7.69
CA SER A 241 -8.33 -7.85 -7.63
C SER A 241 -9.24 -8.27 -8.78
N PRO A 242 -8.73 -8.92 -9.84
CA PRO A 242 -9.55 -9.33 -10.97
C PRO A 242 -10.71 -10.24 -10.55
N PRO A 243 -11.87 -10.18 -11.23
CA PRO A 243 -12.98 -11.05 -10.91
C PRO A 243 -12.60 -12.52 -11.15
N SER A 244 -13.08 -13.41 -10.29
CA SER A 244 -12.91 -14.85 -10.51
C SER A 244 -13.65 -15.29 -11.79
N ALA A 245 -13.25 -16.41 -12.41
CA ALA A 245 -13.90 -16.92 -13.62
C ALA A 245 -15.44 -17.11 -13.44
N ARG A 246 -15.89 -17.42 -12.22
CA ARG A 246 -17.32 -17.52 -11.87
C ARG A 246 -18.01 -16.16 -11.82
N GLU A 247 -17.35 -15.15 -11.27
CA GLU A 247 -17.87 -13.77 -11.27
C GLU A 247 -17.90 -13.18 -12.69
N TYR A 248 -16.92 -13.53 -13.53
CA TYR A 248 -16.91 -13.18 -14.94
C TYR A 248 -18.14 -13.77 -15.65
N ALA A 249 -18.43 -15.06 -15.41
CA ALA A 249 -19.62 -15.74 -15.93
C ALA A 249 -20.94 -15.14 -15.38
N TRP A 250 -20.98 -14.75 -14.10
CA TRP A 250 -22.15 -14.10 -13.50
C TRP A 250 -22.40 -12.71 -14.09
N ARG A 251 -21.35 -11.91 -14.33
CA ARG A 251 -21.44 -10.60 -14.99
C ARG A 251 -21.90 -10.73 -16.45
N TRP A 252 -21.49 -11.79 -17.13
CA TRP A 252 -22.01 -12.13 -18.46
C TRP A 252 -23.50 -12.51 -18.41
N ALA A 253 -23.90 -13.35 -17.46
CA ALA A 253 -25.29 -13.78 -17.30
C ALA A 253 -26.24 -12.62 -16.97
N THR A 254 -25.83 -11.71 -16.07
CA THR A 254 -26.62 -10.52 -15.73
C THR A 254 -26.58 -9.45 -16.82
N GLY A 255 -25.46 -9.28 -17.53
CA GLY A 255 -25.33 -8.38 -18.67
C GLY A 255 -26.20 -8.78 -19.86
N ILE A 256 -26.24 -10.08 -20.20
CA ILE A 256 -27.14 -10.61 -21.23
C ILE A 256 -28.61 -10.53 -20.74
N GLY A 257 -28.88 -10.88 -19.47
CA GLY A 257 -30.23 -10.81 -18.92
C GLY A 257 -30.83 -9.41 -18.99
N ILE A 258 -30.09 -8.38 -18.56
CA ILE A 258 -30.55 -6.98 -18.60
C ILE A 258 -30.73 -6.51 -20.05
N SER A 259 -29.85 -6.91 -20.97
CA SER A 259 -30.00 -6.56 -22.39
C SER A 259 -31.23 -7.26 -23.02
N PHE A 260 -31.50 -8.52 -22.66
CA PHE A 260 -32.65 -9.28 -23.13
C PHE A 260 -33.97 -8.70 -22.61
N PHE A 261 -34.05 -8.37 -21.31
CA PHE A 261 -35.23 -7.72 -20.75
C PHE A 261 -35.42 -6.30 -21.30
N SER A 262 -34.36 -5.54 -21.54
CA SER A 262 -34.47 -4.19 -22.13
C SER A 262 -34.95 -4.21 -23.58
N ILE A 263 -34.64 -5.27 -24.34
CA ILE A 263 -35.14 -5.49 -25.70
C ILE A 263 -36.59 -5.97 -25.68
N VAL A 264 -36.92 -6.96 -24.84
CA VAL A 264 -38.28 -7.50 -24.71
C VAL A 264 -39.27 -6.46 -24.13
N LEU A 265 -38.82 -5.57 -23.24
CA LEU A 265 -39.63 -4.47 -22.70
C LEU A 265 -39.68 -3.24 -23.62
N ARG A 266 -38.76 -3.09 -24.58
CA ARG A 266 -38.87 -2.06 -25.65
C ARG A 266 -39.81 -2.48 -26.77
N GLU A 267 -39.93 -3.78 -27.05
CA GLU A 267 -40.83 -4.28 -28.11
C GLU A 267 -42.28 -4.50 -27.67
N LYS A 268 -42.57 -4.46 -26.36
CA LYS A 268 -43.96 -4.51 -25.86
C LYS A 268 -44.28 -3.31 -25.00
N SER A 269 -44.99 -2.36 -25.60
CA SER A 269 -45.77 -1.35 -24.88
C SER A 269 -46.64 -2.05 -23.83
N LEU A 270 -46.53 -1.62 -22.57
CA LEU A 270 -47.41 -2.04 -21.47
C LEU A 270 -48.91 -1.82 -21.77
N GLY A 271 -49.25 -1.02 -22.79
CA GLY A 271 -50.63 -0.84 -23.28
C GLY A 271 -51.20 -2.03 -24.05
N ASP A 272 -50.37 -2.85 -24.71
CA ASP A 272 -50.81 -4.00 -25.51
C ASP A 272 -51.02 -5.27 -24.66
N LEU A 273 -50.49 -5.28 -23.43
CA LEU A 273 -50.64 -6.40 -22.48
C LEU A 273 -51.85 -6.25 -21.55
N ILE A 274 -52.41 -5.04 -21.44
CA ILE A 274 -53.60 -4.75 -20.61
C ILE A 274 -54.89 -4.77 -21.47
N SER A 275 -54.78 -4.57 -22.78
CA SER A 275 -55.88 -4.73 -23.73
C SER A 275 -56.10 -6.20 -24.10
N GLY A 276 -56.39 -7.00 -23.07
CA GLY A 276 -56.81 -8.39 -23.20
C GLY A 276 -57.99 -8.52 -24.16
N THR A 277 -57.80 -9.42 -25.10
CA THR A 277 -58.78 -9.98 -26.03
C THR A 277 -60.02 -10.46 -25.27
N ASN A 278 -61.11 -9.69 -25.33
CA ASN A 278 -62.45 -10.21 -25.02
C ASN A 278 -63.01 -10.89 -26.28
N LEU A 279 -62.61 -12.14 -26.49
CA LEU A 279 -63.36 -13.09 -27.30
C LEU A 279 -64.38 -13.77 -26.36
N SER A 280 -65.64 -13.32 -26.40
CA SER A 280 -66.78 -14.13 -25.99
C SER A 280 -67.78 -14.22 -27.13
N SER A 281 -67.93 -15.42 -27.66
CA SER A 281 -68.98 -15.86 -28.57
C SER A 281 -70.34 -15.96 -27.83
N ASN A 282 -71.42 -15.43 -28.40
CA ASN A 282 -72.60 -16.22 -28.84
C ASN A 282 -73.80 -15.33 -29.21
N ASP A 283 -74.34 -15.64 -30.38
CA ASP A 283 -75.75 -15.69 -30.81
C ASP A 283 -76.74 -14.56 -30.47
N ALA A 284 -77.28 -13.90 -31.51
CA ALA A 284 -78.71 -13.93 -31.82
C ALA A 284 -79.06 -13.27 -33.17
N VAL A 285 -79.56 -14.13 -34.07
CA VAL A 285 -80.52 -13.93 -35.16
C VAL A 285 -81.37 -12.64 -35.09
N ASN A 286 -81.45 -11.88 -36.20
CA ASN A 286 -82.76 -11.45 -36.71
C ASN A 286 -82.81 -11.08 -38.20
N PHE A 287 -83.96 -11.45 -38.78
CA PHE A 287 -84.39 -11.40 -40.18
C PHE A 287 -84.58 -9.98 -40.76
N ASP A 288 -84.14 -9.82 -42.00
CA ASP A 288 -84.86 -9.41 -43.22
C ASP A 288 -85.82 -8.19 -43.29
N LEU A 289 -85.85 -7.62 -44.51
CA LEU A 289 -86.83 -6.73 -45.17
C LEU A 289 -86.82 -5.21 -44.91
N LYS A 290 -86.52 -4.44 -45.97
CA LYS A 290 -87.59 -3.86 -46.82
C LYS A 290 -87.09 -3.30 -48.17
N LYS A 291 -87.95 -3.58 -49.15
CA LYS A 291 -88.01 -3.22 -50.59
C LYS A 291 -87.59 -1.79 -50.95
#